data_AF-A0A939C9N9-F1
#
_entry.id   AF-A0A939C9N9-F1
#
_cell.length_a   1.000
_cell.length_b   1.000
_cell.length_c   1.000
_cell.angle_alpha   90.00
_cell.angle_beta   90.00
_cell.angle_gamma   90.00
#
_symmetry.space_group_name_H-M   'P 1'
#
loop_
_entity.id
_entity.type
_entity.pdbx_description
1 polymer ?
#
loop_
_entity_poly.entity_id
_entity_poly.type
_entity_poly.pdbx_seq_one_letter_code
_entity_poly.pdbx_strand_id
1 'polypeptide(L)' 'MITFKNEIKVIDPVRLWEVDYGDFFEFDNNIYQKLSWDETEEQFDCRDPSSMNYIGIRFDEYVRPVDVEITAIGYTKE' A
#
# COMPACT_ATOMS: atom_id res chain seq x y z
N MET A 1 -10.98 8.87 -4.72
CA MET A 1 -10.21 9.77 -3.83
C MET A 1 -9.83 8.97 -2.60
N ILE A 2 -8.56 9.00 -2.19
CA ILE A 2 -8.09 8.35 -0.96
C ILE A 2 -7.73 9.46 0.03
N THR A 3 -8.23 9.36 1.26
CA THR A 3 -7.87 10.24 2.37
C THR A 3 -7.30 9.44 3.51
N PHE A 4 -6.34 10.02 4.23
CA PHE A 4 -5.77 9.38 5.41
C PHE A 4 -6.74 9.44 6.58
N LYS A 5 -6.88 8.33 7.29
CA LYS A 5 -7.40 8.36 8.65
C LYS A 5 -6.23 8.36 9.61
N ASN A 6 -6.18 9.35 10.48
CA ASN A 6 -5.15 9.46 11.51
C ASN A 6 -5.47 8.54 12.71
N GLU A 7 -5.93 7.32 12.42
CA GLU A 7 -6.37 6.29 13.39
C GLU A 7 -5.38 5.12 13.49
N ILE A 8 -4.13 5.35 13.10
CA ILE A 8 -3.10 4.30 12.97
C ILE A 8 -2.85 3.64 14.34
N LYS A 9 -3.11 2.33 14.44
CA LYS A 9 -2.88 1.53 15.65
C LYS A 9 -1.42 1.12 15.87
N VAL A 10 -0.62 1.07 14.81
CA VAL A 10 0.80 0.68 14.84
C VAL A 10 1.62 1.84 14.28
N ILE A 11 2.29 2.56 15.19
CA ILE A 11 3.06 3.76 14.87
C ILE A 11 4.46 3.39 14.35
N ASP A 12 4.93 2.20 14.72
CA ASP A 12 6.28 1.73 14.40
C ASP A 12 6.34 1.12 12.99
N PRO A 13 7.42 1.37 12.22
CA PRO A 13 7.64 0.70 10.96
C PRO A 13 7.72 -0.82 11.13
N VAL A 14 7.06 -1.54 10.23
CA VAL A 14 7.12 -3.01 10.10
C VAL A 14 7.80 -3.37 8.79
N ARG A 15 8.20 -4.63 8.63
CA ARG A 15 8.69 -5.12 7.34
C ARG A 15 7.51 -5.28 6.37
N LEU A 16 7.73 -5.03 5.09
CA LEU A 16 6.66 -5.11 4.08
C LEU A 16 6.01 -6.51 3.98
N TRP A 17 6.76 -7.56 4.26
CA TRP A 17 6.20 -8.92 4.33
C TRP A 17 5.17 -9.10 5.47
N GLU A 18 5.19 -8.26 6.50
CA GLU A 18 4.23 -8.27 7.63
C GLU A 18 2.93 -7.50 7.33
N VAL A 19 2.89 -6.69 6.26
CA VAL A 19 1.68 -5.98 5.81
C VAL A 19 0.74 -6.96 5.10
N ASP A 20 -0.56 -6.91 5.36
CA ASP A 20 -1.52 -7.80 4.68
C ASP A 20 -1.70 -7.43 3.19
N TYR A 21 -2.07 -8.41 2.37
CA TYR A 21 -2.39 -8.15 0.97
C TYR A 21 -3.64 -7.28 0.85
N GLY A 22 -3.56 -6.25 0.02
CA GLY A 22 -4.62 -5.25 -0.17
C GLY A 22 -4.54 -4.07 0.78
N ASP A 23 -3.71 -4.14 1.83
CA ASP A 23 -3.52 -3.04 2.77
C ASP A 23 -2.60 -1.95 2.21
N PHE A 24 -2.74 -0.76 2.80
CA PHE A 24 -2.00 0.43 2.43
C PHE A 24 -0.86 0.70 3.42
N PHE A 25 0.24 1.23 2.88
CA PHE A 25 1.41 1.63 3.66
C PHE A 25 2.08 2.85 3.04
N GLU A 26 2.85 3.57 3.86
CA GLU A 26 3.72 4.66 3.44
C GLU A 26 5.16 4.15 3.27
N PHE A 27 5.77 4.51 2.14
CA PHE A 27 7.17 4.28 1.81
C PHE A 27 7.69 5.46 0.97
N ASP A 28 8.87 6.00 1.27
CA ASP A 28 9.43 7.18 0.58
C ASP A 28 8.44 8.36 0.42
N ASN A 29 7.68 8.66 1.48
CA ASN A 29 6.63 9.70 1.53
C ASN A 29 5.48 9.52 0.51
N ASN A 30 5.33 8.32 -0.06
CA ASN A 30 4.26 7.95 -0.97
C ASN A 30 3.44 6.82 -0.37
N ILE A 31 2.18 6.71 -0.79
CA ILE A 31 1.30 5.64 -0.36
C ILE A 31 1.24 4.57 -1.43
N TYR A 32 1.34 3.34 -0.98
CA TYR A 32 1.23 2.19 -1.83
C TYR A 32 0.25 1.18 -1.24
N GLN A 33 -0.33 0.37 -2.12
CA GLN A 33 -1.12 -0.80 -1.77
C GLN A 33 -0.33 -2.05 -2.09
N LYS A 34 -0.19 -2.98 -1.13
CA LYS A 34 0.48 -4.27 -1.35
C LYS A 34 -0.44 -5.20 -2.15
N LEU A 35 0.01 -5.78 -3.27
CA LEU A 35 -0.88 -6.57 -4.15
C LEU A 35 -0.42 -7.99 -4.40
N SER A 36 0.76 -8.18 -4.98
CA SER A 36 1.26 -9.50 -5.37
C SER A 36 2.73 -9.66 -5.02
N TRP A 37 3.16 -10.92 -4.94
CA TRP A 37 4.54 -11.30 -4.71
C TRP A 37 5.20 -11.70 -6.04
N ASP A 38 6.37 -11.15 -6.31
CA ASP A 38 7.25 -11.56 -7.40
C ASP A 38 8.41 -12.38 -6.83
N GLU A 39 8.35 -13.71 -7.02
CA GLU A 39 9.39 -14.65 -6.60
C GLU A 39 10.73 -14.43 -7.30
N THR A 40 10.74 -13.83 -8.49
CA THR A 40 11.96 -13.69 -9.31
C THR A 40 12.85 -12.59 -8.76
N GLU A 41 12.24 -11.47 -8.39
CA GLU A 41 12.92 -10.25 -7.92
C GLU A 41 12.91 -10.13 -6.39
N GLU A 42 12.30 -11.10 -5.70
CA GLU A 42 12.08 -11.08 -4.24
C GLU A 42 11.43 -9.76 -3.76
N GLN A 43 10.36 -9.33 -4.43
CA GLN A 43 9.68 -8.07 -4.13
C GLN A 43 8.17 -8.19 -4.19
N PHE A 44 7.47 -7.28 -3.53
CA PHE A 44 6.03 -7.12 -3.72
C PHE A 44 5.75 -6.11 -4.82
N ASP A 45 4.82 -6.45 -5.71
CA ASP A 45 4.18 -5.49 -6.58
C ASP A 45 3.26 -4.62 -5.73
N CYS A 46 3.57 -3.34 -5.71
CA CYS A 46 2.88 -2.35 -4.92
C CYS A 46 2.30 -1.29 -5.86
N ARG A 47 1.03 -0.93 -5.64
CA ARG A 47 0.34 0.05 -6.49
C ARG A 47 0.32 1.41 -5.83
N ASP A 48 0.79 2.41 -6.55
CA ASP A 48 0.56 3.82 -6.21
C ASP A 48 -0.89 4.18 -6.62
N PRO A 49 -1.79 4.50 -5.69
CA PRO A 49 -3.17 4.83 -6.01
C PRO A 49 -3.32 6.22 -6.66
N SER A 50 -2.30 7.09 -6.60
CA SER A 50 -2.33 8.41 -7.21
C SER A 50 -2.03 8.36 -8.70
N SER A 51 -0.99 7.61 -9.09
CA SER A 51 -0.58 7.45 -10.49
C SER A 51 -1.15 6.18 -11.14
N MET A 52 -1.68 5.25 -10.34
CA MET A 52 -2.13 3.91 -10.75
C MET A 52 -1.02 3.01 -11.30
N ASN A 53 0.24 3.42 -11.15
CA ASN A 53 1.41 2.64 -11.55
C ASN A 53 1.75 1.57 -10.51
N TYR A 54 2.50 0.58 -10.97
CA TYR A 54 3.06 -0.48 -10.16
C TYR A 54 4.55 -0.22 -9.94
N ILE A 55 5.01 -0.45 -8.72
CA ILE A 55 6.42 -0.46 -8.36
C ILE A 55 6.73 -1.75 -7.61
N GLY A 56 7.95 -2.27 -7.80
CA GLY A 56 8.48 -3.34 -6.99
C GLY A 56 9.12 -2.78 -5.72
N ILE A 57 8.76 -3.31 -4.56
CA ILE A 57 9.41 -2.99 -3.28
C ILE A 57 9.86 -4.28 -2.62
N ARG A 58 11.14 -4.37 -2.23
CA ARG A 58 11.71 -5.59 -1.64
C ARG A 58 10.95 -6.00 -0.38
N PHE A 59 10.77 -7.30 -0.19
CA PHE A 59 9.94 -7.84 0.90
C PHE A 59 10.39 -7.40 2.29
N ASP A 60 11.69 -7.17 2.46
CA ASP A 60 12.30 -6.81 3.73
C ASP A 60 12.39 -5.29 3.93
N GLU A 61 11.86 -4.43 3.06
CA GLU A 61 11.86 -2.99 3.35
C GLU A 61 11.01 -2.65 4.57
N TYR A 62 11.45 -1.63 5.33
CA TYR A 62 10.65 -1.08 6.43
C TYR A 62 9.64 -0.07 5.89
N VAL A 63 8.37 -0.29 6.21
CA VAL A 63 7.24 0.53 5.77
C VAL A 63 6.37 0.90 6.96
N ARG A 64 5.56 1.96 6.82
CA ARG A 64 4.59 2.35 7.85
C ARG A 64 3.19 1.96 7.40
N PRO A 65 2.49 1.04 8.08
CA PRO A 65 1.09 0.75 7.78
C PRO A 65 0.25 2.03 7.93
N VAL A 66 -0.70 2.24 7.03
CA VAL A 66 -1.61 3.40 7.11
C VAL A 66 -3.06 2.96 6.93
N ASP A 67 -3.94 3.55 7.74
CA ASP A 67 -5.39 3.44 7.53
C ASP A 67 -5.85 4.52 6.56
N VAL A 68 -6.60 4.10 5.53
CA VAL A 68 -7.11 5.00 4.50
C VAL A 68 -8.63 4.90 4.38
N GLU A 69 -9.26 6.02 4.05
CA GLU A 69 -10.63 6.05 3.55
C GLU A 69 -10.62 6.14 2.04
N ILE A 70 -11.36 5.25 1.39
CA ILE A 70 -11.48 5.24 -0.07
C ILE A 70 -12.88 5.73 -0.44
N THR A 71 -12.95 6.86 -1.13
CA THR A 71 -14.18 7.36 -1.76
C THR A 71 -14.18 7.04 -3.25
N ALA A 72 -15.11 6.20 -3.68
CA ALA A 72 -15.39 5.94 -5.09
C ALA A 72 -16.44 6.95 -5.61
N ILE A 73 -16.11 7.69 -6.66
CA ILE A 73 -17.02 8.64 -7.31
C ILE A 73 -17.32 8.11 -8.71
N GLY A 74 -18.60 8.08 -9.10
CA GLY A 74 -19.00 7.67 -10.45
C GLY A 74 -18.93 6.18 -10.72
N TYR A 75 -19.07 5.33 -9.69
CA TYR A 75 -19.25 3.90 -9.89
C TYR A 75 -20.60 3.63 -10.57
N THR A 76 -20.55 3.33 -11.86
CA THR A 76 -21.68 2.75 -12.60
C THR A 76 -21.45 1.24 -12.68
N LYS A 77 -22.39 0.49 -12.11
CA LYS A 77 -22.45 -0.96 -12.31
C LYS A 77 -23.06 -1.21 -13.69
N GLU A 78 -22.32 -1.85 -14.58
CA GLU A 78 -22.90 -2.51 -15.76
C GLU A 78 -23.52 -3.86 -15.38
#